data_AF-A0A6I4YVQ3-F1
#
_entry.id   AF-A0A6I4YVQ3-F1
#
_cell.length_a   1.000
_cell.length_b   1.000
_cell.length_c   1.000
_cell.angle_alpha   90.00
_cell.angle_beta   90.00
_cell.angle_gamma   90.00
#
_symmetry.space_group_name_H-M   'P 1'
#
loop_
_entity.id
_entity.type
_entity.pdbx_description
1 polymer ?
#
loop_
_entity_poly.entity_id
_entity_poly.type
_entity_poly.pdbx_seq_one_letter_code
_entity_poly.pdbx_strand_id
1 'polypeptide(L)'
;MKLLRVALLPLLLLTSAQAGGAPEPAWIGRAVDVPTTPLCRAMRCTLHTVRENTPDTLGGHDGQQRTYRTASGWQLEVDVRPGGQVSGARLLRPGAPRGTRLTAAQTREAAAFLSALTGRTFRPQAVQACVTAGLAAQDRDFDAYGPTDPLSRWSTPAGWPFRARCGVAGAGPLGVWAGWRQG
;
A
#
# COMPACT_ATOMS: atom_id res chain seq x y z
N MET A 1 -13.84 61.99 34.09
CA MET A 1 -14.21 61.72 32.68
C MET A 1 -13.69 60.35 32.30
N LYS A 2 -14.52 59.58 31.60
CA LYS A 2 -14.36 58.19 31.17
C LYS A 2 -13.08 57.98 30.35
N LEU A 3 -12.45 56.81 30.47
CA LEU A 3 -12.11 55.94 29.33
C LEU A 3 -11.68 54.54 29.81
N LEU A 4 -12.43 53.55 29.33
CA LEU A 4 -12.20 52.11 29.42
C LEU A 4 -10.87 51.71 28.76
N ARG A 5 -10.28 50.60 29.24
CA ARG A 5 -9.59 49.55 28.44
C ARG A 5 -9.68 48.25 29.24
N VAL A 6 -10.77 47.48 29.09
CA VAL A 6 -10.91 46.33 28.19
C VAL A 6 -9.72 45.37 28.31
N ALA A 7 -10.02 44.24 28.95
CA ALA A 7 -9.22 43.04 29.04
C ALA A 7 -8.94 42.43 27.66
N LEU A 8 -7.77 41.82 27.50
CA LEU A 8 -7.52 40.73 26.54
C LEU A 8 -6.23 40.01 26.97
N LEU A 9 -6.40 38.92 27.74
CA LEU A 9 -5.39 37.87 27.79
C LEU A 9 -5.31 37.24 26.39
N PRO A 10 -4.15 37.15 25.75
CA PRO A 10 -4.01 36.30 24.58
C PRO A 10 -4.03 34.85 25.07
N LEU A 11 -5.06 34.10 24.65
CA LEU A 11 -5.06 32.64 24.71
C LEU A 11 -3.77 32.15 24.03
N LEU A 12 -2.92 31.49 24.82
CA LEU A 12 -1.87 30.61 24.32
C LEU A 12 -2.55 29.49 23.52
N LEU A 13 -2.66 29.69 22.21
CA LEU A 13 -2.95 28.64 21.24
C LEU A 13 -1.79 27.63 21.31
N LEU A 14 -1.97 26.62 22.15
CA LEU A 14 -1.32 25.32 22.01
C LEU A 14 -1.74 24.77 20.64
N THR A 15 -1.01 25.18 19.61
CA THR A 15 -1.04 24.50 18.33
C THR A 15 -0.53 23.11 18.61
N SER A 16 -1.45 22.13 18.59
CA SER A 16 -1.10 20.73 18.50
C SER A 16 -0.16 20.61 17.29
N ALA A 17 1.13 20.51 17.56
CA ALA A 17 2.11 20.13 16.58
C ALA A 17 1.68 18.75 16.08
N GLN A 18 0.91 18.75 14.99
CA GLN A 18 0.76 17.58 14.15
C GLN A 18 2.17 17.34 13.64
N ALA A 19 2.90 16.45 14.30
CA ALA A 19 4.02 15.75 13.71
C ALA A 19 3.46 14.84 12.60
N GLY A 20 2.84 15.44 11.60
CA GLY A 20 2.66 14.84 10.30
C GLY A 20 4.04 14.84 9.68
N GLY A 21 4.71 13.68 9.72
CA GLY A 21 5.88 13.47 8.89
C GLY A 21 5.55 13.90 7.47
N ALA A 22 6.50 14.56 6.79
CA ALA A 22 6.32 14.97 5.40
C ALA A 22 5.76 13.79 4.60
N PRO A 23 4.78 14.03 3.70
CA PRO A 23 4.24 12.96 2.88
C PRO A 23 5.39 12.23 2.19
N GLU A 24 5.53 10.93 2.47
CA GLU A 24 6.56 10.14 1.82
C GLU A 24 6.31 10.16 0.32
N PRO A 25 7.34 10.43 -0.49
CA PRO A 25 7.18 10.37 -1.92
C PRO A 25 6.76 8.96 -2.35
N ALA A 26 5.73 8.88 -3.19
CA ALA A 26 5.26 7.64 -3.80
C ALA A 26 6.43 6.84 -4.37
N TRP A 27 6.48 5.53 -4.13
CA TRP A 27 7.52 4.69 -4.75
C TRP A 27 7.31 4.54 -6.25
N ILE A 28 6.05 4.39 -6.68
CA ILE A 28 5.69 4.19 -8.08
C ILE A 28 6.25 5.33 -8.95
N GLY A 29 6.92 4.95 -10.04
CA GLY A 29 7.49 5.87 -11.02
C GLY A 29 8.80 6.53 -10.57
N ARG A 30 9.36 6.15 -9.41
CA ARG A 30 10.59 6.72 -8.86
C ARG A 30 11.66 5.66 -8.67
N ALA A 31 12.91 6.09 -8.77
CA ALA A 31 14.04 5.31 -8.30
C ALA A 31 13.98 5.23 -6.77
N VAL A 32 13.85 4.02 -6.23
CA VAL A 32 13.73 3.78 -4.79
C VAL A 32 14.63 2.64 -4.37
N ASP A 33 15.48 2.87 -3.38
CA ASP A 33 16.21 1.81 -2.69
C ASP A 33 15.35 1.24 -1.56
N VAL A 34 14.54 0.23 -1.90
CA VAL A 34 13.49 -0.35 -1.03
C VAL A 34 13.96 -0.66 0.39
N PRO A 35 15.12 -1.32 0.64
CA PRO A 35 15.61 -1.58 1.99
C PRO A 35 15.78 -0.34 2.87
N THR A 36 16.06 0.82 2.27
CA THR A 36 16.30 2.06 3.02
C THR A 36 15.04 2.84 3.31
N THR A 37 13.90 2.47 2.73
CA THR A 37 12.63 3.16 2.92
C THR A 37 12.11 3.02 4.36
N PRO A 38 11.40 4.02 4.91
CA PRO A 38 10.88 3.93 6.27
C PRO A 38 9.90 2.77 6.46
N LEU A 39 9.05 2.48 5.46
CA LEU A 39 8.18 1.30 5.49
C LEU A 39 9.00 0.00 5.65
N CYS A 40 10.06 -0.21 4.87
CA CYS A 40 10.83 -1.44 4.98
C CYS A 40 11.59 -1.55 6.30
N ARG A 41 12.09 -0.43 6.83
CA ARG A 41 12.73 -0.42 8.16
C ARG A 41 11.72 -0.78 9.25
N ALA A 42 10.52 -0.19 9.21
CA ALA A 42 9.45 -0.48 10.16
C ALA A 42 9.00 -1.94 10.10
N MET A 43 8.90 -2.51 8.89
CA MET A 43 8.51 -3.90 8.67
C MET A 43 9.68 -4.90 8.82
N ARG A 44 10.92 -4.41 9.01
CA ARG A 44 12.15 -5.19 9.06
C ARG A 44 12.30 -6.11 7.84
N CYS A 45 12.21 -5.53 6.65
CA CYS A 45 12.39 -6.24 5.40
C CYS A 45 13.77 -6.91 5.31
N THR A 46 13.79 -8.16 4.85
CA THR A 46 15.00 -8.89 4.47
C THR A 46 14.85 -9.34 3.03
N LEU A 47 15.80 -9.01 2.15
CA LEU A 47 15.77 -9.46 0.77
C LEU A 47 15.86 -10.99 0.73
N HIS A 48 14.95 -11.61 0.00
CA HIS A 48 14.85 -13.06 -0.12
C HIS A 48 15.24 -13.53 -1.52
N THR A 49 14.66 -12.94 -2.56
CA THR A 49 14.92 -13.32 -3.95
C THR A 49 14.90 -12.12 -4.88
N VAL A 50 15.66 -12.23 -5.97
CA VAL A 50 15.59 -11.33 -7.12
C VAL A 50 15.35 -12.21 -8.35
N ARG A 51 14.35 -11.86 -9.15
CA ARG A 51 13.97 -12.58 -10.37
C ARG A 51 13.71 -11.59 -11.49
N GLU A 52 13.85 -12.03 -12.74
CA GLU A 52 13.41 -11.22 -13.88
C GLU A 52 11.89 -11.06 -13.87
N ASN A 53 11.41 -9.91 -14.30
CA ASN A 53 9.98 -9.67 -14.47
C ASN A 53 9.45 -10.53 -15.61
N THR A 54 8.29 -11.14 -15.39
CA THR A 54 7.55 -11.87 -16.42
C THR A 54 6.44 -11.01 -17.04
N PRO A 55 5.79 -11.44 -18.13
CA PRO A 55 4.61 -10.75 -18.66
C PRO A 55 3.47 -10.54 -17.64
N ASP A 56 3.39 -11.35 -16.57
CA ASP A 56 2.37 -11.28 -15.51
C ASP A 56 2.72 -10.32 -14.35
N THR A 57 3.84 -9.60 -14.48
CA THR A 57 4.34 -8.65 -13.48
C THR A 57 3.42 -7.41 -13.37
N LEU A 58 3.30 -6.82 -12.17
CA LEU A 58 2.58 -5.55 -12.04
C LEU A 58 3.41 -4.41 -12.61
N GLY A 59 3.18 -4.12 -13.89
CA GLY A 59 3.77 -2.97 -14.57
C GLY A 59 4.76 -3.35 -15.67
N GLY A 60 6.01 -2.90 -15.55
CA GLY A 60 7.02 -3.11 -16.60
C GLY A 60 7.61 -4.53 -16.53
N HIS A 61 7.65 -5.23 -17.66
CA HIS A 61 8.26 -6.57 -17.76
C HIS A 61 9.78 -6.52 -18.02
N ASP A 62 10.34 -5.34 -18.23
CA ASP A 62 11.73 -5.11 -18.65
C ASP A 62 12.71 -4.97 -17.47
N GLY A 63 12.43 -5.60 -16.33
CA GLY A 63 13.13 -5.35 -15.07
C GLY A 63 13.24 -6.58 -14.17
N GLN A 64 13.31 -6.33 -12.86
CA GLN A 64 13.45 -7.35 -11.83
C GLN A 64 12.40 -7.21 -10.75
N GLN A 65 11.85 -8.34 -10.30
CA GLN A 65 11.04 -8.44 -9.12
C GLN A 65 11.95 -8.73 -7.94
N ARG A 66 11.88 -7.88 -6.93
CA ARG A 66 12.60 -8.05 -5.67
C ARG A 66 11.60 -8.47 -4.60
N THR A 67 11.82 -9.64 -4.01
CA THR A 67 10.98 -10.18 -2.95
C THR A 67 11.67 -10.02 -1.60
N TYR A 68 10.96 -9.42 -0.64
CA TYR A 68 11.40 -9.26 0.74
C TYR A 68 10.48 -10.01 1.69
N ARG A 69 11.05 -10.59 2.75
CA ARG A 69 10.30 -11.10 3.90
C ARG A 69 10.27 -10.04 4.99
N THR A 70 9.14 -9.88 5.65
CA THR A 70 9.01 -8.98 6.81
C THR A 70 8.98 -9.76 8.11
N ALA A 71 9.32 -9.12 9.23
CA ALA A 71 9.25 -9.76 10.55
C ALA A 71 7.80 -10.14 10.94
N SER A 72 6.81 -9.44 10.40
CA SER A 72 5.38 -9.74 10.58
C SER A 72 4.85 -10.83 9.63
N GLY A 73 5.73 -11.50 8.87
CA GLY A 73 5.37 -12.63 8.02
C GLY A 73 4.77 -12.26 6.67
N TRP A 74 4.87 -10.99 6.25
CA TRP A 74 4.51 -10.59 4.90
C TRP A 74 5.62 -10.93 3.90
N GLN A 75 5.19 -11.10 2.66
CA GLN A 75 6.02 -11.09 1.46
C GLN A 75 5.75 -9.78 0.72
N LEU A 76 6.78 -8.92 0.64
CA LEU A 76 6.75 -7.70 -0.15
C LEU A 76 7.42 -7.99 -1.50
N GLU A 77 6.67 -7.89 -2.59
CA GLU A 77 7.17 -7.99 -3.96
C GLU A 77 7.21 -6.59 -4.57
N VAL A 78 8.36 -6.18 -5.09
CA VAL A 78 8.53 -4.88 -5.74
C VAL A 78 9.08 -5.10 -7.14
N ASP A 79 8.35 -4.61 -8.13
CA ASP A 79 8.70 -4.72 -9.54
C ASP A 79 9.50 -3.47 -9.92
N VAL A 80 10.78 -3.67 -10.25
CA VAL A 80 11.77 -2.60 -10.45
C VAL A 80 12.29 -2.63 -11.89
N ARG A 81 12.09 -1.53 -12.62
CA ARG A 81 12.60 -1.32 -13.98
C ARG A 81 14.09 -0.94 -13.99
N PRO A 82 14.76 -0.97 -15.16
CA PRO A 82 16.12 -0.47 -15.31
C PRO A 82 16.23 0.98 -14.80
N GLY A 83 17.35 1.30 -14.16
CA GLY A 83 17.50 2.58 -13.45
C GLY A 83 16.82 2.66 -12.08
N GLY A 84 16.28 1.54 -11.57
CA GLY A 84 15.77 1.43 -10.20
C GLY A 84 14.34 1.90 -9.99
N GLN A 85 13.59 2.17 -11.07
CA GLN A 85 12.24 2.73 -10.99
C GLN A 85 11.20 1.68 -10.60
N VAL A 86 10.42 1.93 -9.55
CA VAL A 86 9.34 1.00 -9.17
C VAL A 86 8.15 1.14 -10.11
N SER A 87 7.73 0.05 -10.75
CA SER A 87 6.55 0.00 -11.65
C SER A 87 5.28 -0.57 -11.02
N GLY A 88 5.43 -1.28 -9.90
CA GLY A 88 4.36 -1.89 -9.14
C GLY A 88 4.90 -2.61 -7.92
N ALA A 89 4.01 -2.95 -6.98
CA ALA A 89 4.37 -3.76 -5.83
C ALA A 89 3.16 -4.46 -5.22
N ARG A 90 3.42 -5.56 -4.51
CA ARG A 90 2.44 -6.35 -3.75
C ARG A 90 2.93 -6.54 -2.32
N LEU A 91 2.00 -6.51 -1.37
CA LEU A 91 2.21 -6.96 0.00
C LEU A 91 1.27 -8.13 0.28
N LEU A 92 1.83 -9.32 0.39
CA LEU A 92 1.12 -10.59 0.36
C LEU A 92 1.38 -11.43 1.62
N ARG A 93 0.37 -12.19 2.05
CA ARG A 93 0.52 -13.28 3.02
C ARG A 93 0.37 -14.61 2.27
N PRO A 94 1.46 -15.14 1.71
CA PRO A 94 1.41 -16.43 1.01
C PRO A 94 0.99 -17.53 1.98
N GLY A 95 0.19 -18.48 1.51
CA GLY A 95 -0.25 -19.63 2.29
C GLY A 95 -1.32 -19.35 3.36
N ALA A 96 -1.91 -18.15 3.39
CA ALA A 96 -3.08 -17.90 4.23
C ALA A 96 -4.24 -18.85 3.82
N PRO A 97 -4.95 -19.48 4.78
CA PRO A 97 -6.12 -20.29 4.46
C PRO A 97 -7.27 -19.47 3.84
N ARG A 98 -8.12 -20.12 3.03
CA ARG A 98 -9.38 -19.50 2.56
C ARG A 98 -10.21 -19.00 3.75
N GLY A 99 -10.91 -17.88 3.56
CA GLY A 99 -11.71 -17.26 4.63
C GLY A 99 -10.89 -16.41 5.61
N THR A 100 -9.56 -16.38 5.49
CA THR A 100 -8.70 -15.59 6.37
C THR A 100 -8.96 -14.10 6.21
N ARG A 101 -9.15 -13.42 7.33
CA ARG A 101 -9.20 -11.95 7.43
C ARG A 101 -7.85 -11.41 7.92
N LEU A 102 -7.52 -10.19 7.51
CA LEU A 102 -6.40 -9.45 8.10
C LEU A 102 -6.75 -9.02 9.53
N THR A 103 -5.78 -9.13 10.44
CA THR A 103 -5.90 -8.53 11.78
C THR A 103 -5.85 -7.01 11.71
N ALA A 104 -6.22 -6.32 12.78
CA ALA A 104 -6.13 -4.85 12.85
C ALA A 104 -4.71 -4.31 12.65
N ALA A 105 -3.67 -5.04 13.08
CA ALA A 105 -2.29 -4.66 12.81
C ALA A 105 -1.95 -4.80 11.32
N GLN A 106 -2.38 -5.91 10.72
CA GLN A 106 -2.15 -6.21 9.31
C GLN A 106 -2.89 -5.25 8.36
N THR A 107 -4.09 -4.81 8.70
CA THR A 107 -4.80 -3.79 7.92
C THR A 107 -4.09 -2.43 7.98
N ARG A 108 -3.47 -2.09 9.13
CA ARG A 108 -2.62 -0.89 9.23
C ARG A 108 -1.36 -1.00 8.40
N GLU A 109 -0.66 -2.12 8.45
CA GLU A 109 0.54 -2.37 7.63
C GLU A 109 0.21 -2.31 6.14
N ALA A 110 -0.87 -2.96 5.71
CA ALA A 110 -1.33 -2.94 4.32
C ALA A 110 -1.73 -1.53 3.84
N ALA A 111 -2.40 -0.74 4.69
CA ALA A 111 -2.73 0.64 4.37
C ALA A 111 -1.49 1.53 4.27
N ALA A 112 -0.54 1.39 5.21
CA ALA A 112 0.74 2.10 5.17
C ALA A 112 1.54 1.75 3.91
N PHE A 113 1.56 0.47 3.53
CA PHE A 113 2.18 0.03 2.28
C PHE A 113 1.55 0.69 1.05
N LEU A 114 0.22 0.66 0.91
CA LEU A 114 -0.45 1.31 -0.22
C LEU A 114 -0.18 2.82 -0.24
N SER A 115 -0.11 3.45 0.92
CA SER A 115 0.21 4.87 1.03
C SER A 115 1.64 5.19 0.61
N ALA A 116 2.64 4.45 1.10
CA ALA A 116 4.03 4.64 0.68
C ALA A 116 4.22 4.35 -0.82
N LEU A 117 3.57 3.31 -1.33
CA LEU A 117 3.68 2.91 -2.73
C LEU A 117 3.12 3.95 -3.69
N THR A 118 1.97 4.54 -3.34
CA THR A 118 1.18 5.38 -4.26
C THR A 118 1.26 6.88 -3.97
N GLY A 119 1.72 7.28 -2.78
CA GLY A 119 1.67 8.66 -2.28
C GLY A 119 0.27 9.13 -1.90
N ARG A 120 -0.75 8.24 -1.91
CA ARG A 120 -2.15 8.57 -1.58
C ARG A 120 -2.49 8.04 -0.20
N THR A 121 -3.38 8.69 0.53
CA THR A 121 -3.79 8.22 1.86
C THR A 121 -4.76 7.05 1.76
N PHE A 122 -4.37 5.89 2.30
CA PHE A 122 -5.25 4.73 2.47
C PHE A 122 -5.55 4.54 3.95
N ARG A 123 -6.83 4.38 4.27
CA ARG A 123 -7.27 4.12 5.65
C ARG A 123 -7.30 2.60 5.90
N PRO A 124 -6.92 2.11 7.09
CA PRO A 124 -7.02 0.69 7.44
C PRO A 124 -8.42 0.12 7.23
N GLN A 125 -9.46 0.92 7.48
CA GLN A 125 -10.86 0.54 7.30
C GLN A 125 -11.21 0.28 5.82
N ALA A 126 -10.60 1.02 4.89
CA ALA A 126 -10.81 0.79 3.46
C ALA A 126 -10.22 -0.57 3.03
N VAL A 127 -9.03 -0.91 3.55
CA VAL A 127 -8.41 -2.23 3.32
C VAL A 127 -9.29 -3.34 3.91
N GLN A 128 -9.76 -3.18 5.15
CA GLN A 128 -10.65 -4.15 5.79
C GLN A 128 -11.97 -4.34 5.03
N ALA A 129 -12.59 -3.25 4.57
CA ALA A 129 -13.80 -3.30 3.77
C ALA A 129 -13.58 -4.03 2.45
N CYS A 130 -12.45 -3.77 1.77
CA CYS A 130 -12.08 -4.48 0.55
C CYS A 130 -11.92 -5.99 0.77
N VAL A 131 -11.17 -6.41 1.81
CA VAL A 131 -11.01 -7.83 2.12
C VAL A 131 -12.36 -8.47 2.45
N THR A 132 -13.22 -7.76 3.19
CA THR A 132 -14.58 -8.24 3.50
C THR A 132 -15.42 -8.41 2.24
N ALA A 133 -15.38 -7.44 1.32
CA ALA A 133 -16.08 -7.52 0.04
C ALA A 133 -15.53 -8.65 -0.85
N GLY A 134 -14.21 -8.88 -0.82
CA GLY A 134 -13.57 -10.00 -1.52
C GLY A 134 -13.99 -11.35 -0.97
N LEU A 135 -14.09 -11.50 0.35
CA LEU A 135 -14.60 -12.74 0.96
C LEU A 135 -16.06 -12.97 0.59
N ALA A 136 -16.90 -11.92 0.64
CA ALA A 136 -18.28 -12.03 0.21
C ALA A 136 -18.41 -12.35 -1.30
N ALA A 137 -17.47 -11.89 -2.14
CA ALA A 137 -17.41 -12.30 -3.54
C ALA A 137 -17.02 -13.78 -3.66
N GLN A 138 -16.08 -14.23 -2.85
CA GLN A 138 -15.65 -15.63 -2.82
C GLN A 138 -16.75 -16.61 -2.38
N ASP A 139 -17.67 -16.16 -1.51
CA ASP A 139 -18.84 -16.94 -1.13
C ASP A 139 -19.81 -17.18 -2.31
N ARG A 140 -19.77 -16.32 -3.34
CA ARG A 140 -20.61 -16.43 -4.55
C ARG A 140 -19.87 -17.09 -5.71
N ASP A 141 -18.57 -16.88 -5.81
CA ASP A 141 -17.67 -17.41 -6.83
C ASP A 141 -16.38 -17.86 -6.16
N PHE A 142 -16.18 -19.18 -6.10
CA PHE A 142 -15.05 -19.79 -5.40
C PHE A 142 -13.68 -19.36 -5.94
N ASP A 143 -13.64 -18.96 -7.21
CA ASP A 143 -12.44 -18.53 -7.92
C ASP A 143 -12.23 -17.00 -7.85
N ALA A 144 -13.07 -16.28 -7.12
CA ALA A 144 -12.87 -14.85 -6.87
C ALA A 144 -11.58 -14.62 -6.07
N TYR A 145 -10.65 -13.87 -6.68
CA TYR A 145 -9.38 -13.50 -6.07
C TYR A 145 -9.49 -12.25 -5.16
N GLY A 146 -10.62 -11.55 -5.18
CA GLY A 146 -10.88 -10.29 -4.48
C GLY A 146 -12.18 -9.65 -4.98
N PRO A 147 -12.55 -8.45 -4.49
CA PRO A 147 -13.71 -7.74 -5.01
C PRO A 147 -13.48 -7.26 -6.46
N THR A 148 -14.56 -7.17 -7.24
CA THR A 148 -14.52 -6.64 -8.61
C THR A 148 -14.00 -5.20 -8.64
N ASP A 149 -14.44 -4.37 -7.69
CA ASP A 149 -14.02 -3.00 -7.59
C ASP A 149 -12.70 -2.84 -6.82
N PRO A 150 -11.73 -2.07 -7.36
CA PRO A 150 -10.47 -1.81 -6.69
C PRO A 150 -10.64 -0.85 -5.52
N LEU A 151 -9.70 -0.87 -4.58
CA LEU A 151 -9.57 0.11 -3.49
C LEU A 151 -9.45 1.54 -4.03
N SER A 152 -8.78 1.71 -5.15
CA SER A 152 -8.60 3.02 -5.79
C SER A 152 -8.24 2.90 -7.26
N ARG A 153 -8.56 3.94 -8.03
CA ARG A 153 -8.15 4.12 -9.44
C ARG A 153 -7.62 5.54 -9.59
N TRP A 154 -6.55 5.71 -10.36
CA TRP A 154 -6.04 7.02 -10.74
C TRP A 154 -5.22 6.93 -12.02
N SER A 155 -4.91 8.08 -12.61
CA SER A 155 -3.94 8.19 -13.72
C SER A 155 -2.71 8.96 -13.26
N THR A 156 -1.52 8.54 -13.69
CA THR A 156 -0.31 9.35 -13.51
C THR A 156 -0.34 10.59 -14.41
N PRO A 157 0.49 11.62 -14.17
CA PRO A 157 0.64 12.74 -15.11
C PRO A 157 0.98 12.30 -16.55
N ALA A 158 1.65 11.16 -16.71
CA ALA A 158 1.96 10.54 -18.01
C ALA A 158 0.79 9.73 -18.60
N GLY A 159 -0.40 9.77 -18.00
CA GLY A 159 -1.62 9.14 -18.50
C GLY A 159 -1.78 7.65 -18.20
N TRP A 160 -0.92 7.05 -17.37
CA TRP A 160 -0.98 5.61 -17.12
C TRP A 160 -2.08 5.26 -16.11
N PRO A 161 -2.96 4.28 -16.40
CA PRO A 161 -4.05 3.91 -15.51
C PRO A 161 -3.55 3.01 -14.39
N PHE A 162 -3.49 3.52 -13.17
CA PHE A 162 -3.13 2.76 -11.98
C PHE A 162 -4.35 2.33 -11.18
N ARG A 163 -4.21 1.17 -10.54
CA ARG A 163 -5.21 0.64 -9.61
C ARG A 163 -4.52 0.21 -8.32
N ALA A 164 -5.21 0.35 -7.20
CA ALA A 164 -4.88 -0.32 -5.95
C ALA A 164 -5.97 -1.36 -5.67
N ARG A 165 -5.59 -2.59 -5.35
CA ARG A 165 -6.51 -3.69 -5.11
C ARG A 165 -6.18 -4.40 -3.79
N CYS A 166 -7.14 -5.17 -3.30
CA CYS A 166 -6.89 -6.21 -2.32
C CYS A 166 -7.26 -7.56 -2.91
N GLY A 167 -6.74 -8.62 -2.30
CA GLY A 167 -7.07 -9.99 -2.63
C GLY A 167 -7.33 -10.83 -1.40
N VAL A 168 -8.04 -11.93 -1.60
CA VAL A 168 -8.39 -12.90 -0.56
C VAL A 168 -7.73 -14.25 -0.86
N ALA A 169 -7.44 -15.00 0.20
CA ALA A 169 -6.86 -16.32 0.08
C ALA A 169 -7.84 -17.32 -0.57
N GLY A 170 -7.32 -18.21 -1.41
CA GLY A 170 -8.10 -19.27 -2.09
C GLY A 170 -7.72 -19.35 -3.56
N ALA A 171 -8.26 -18.44 -4.36
CA ALA A 171 -7.92 -18.29 -5.78
C ALA A 171 -6.65 -17.45 -6.02
N GLY A 172 -6.21 -16.71 -5.01
CA GLY A 172 -5.00 -15.90 -5.04
C GLY A 172 -4.42 -15.69 -3.64
N PRO A 173 -3.36 -14.89 -3.52
CA PRO A 173 -2.78 -14.55 -2.23
C PRO A 173 -3.63 -13.50 -1.50
N LEU A 174 -3.78 -13.67 -0.19
CA LEU A 174 -4.31 -12.62 0.69
C LEU A 174 -3.34 -11.44 0.72
N GLY A 175 -3.82 -10.22 0.45
CA GLY A 175 -2.95 -9.05 0.49
C GLY A 175 -3.49 -7.83 -0.24
N VAL A 176 -2.59 -6.90 -0.55
CA VAL A 176 -2.87 -5.66 -1.29
C VAL A 176 -1.78 -5.39 -2.31
N TRP A 177 -2.12 -4.70 -3.39
CA TRP A 177 -1.14 -4.33 -4.42
C TRP A 177 -1.53 -3.09 -5.19
N ALA A 178 -0.55 -2.44 -5.80
CA ALA A 178 -0.78 -1.35 -6.75
C ALA A 178 0.21 -1.37 -7.92
N GLY A 179 -0.23 -0.82 -9.06
CA GLY A 179 0.43 -0.97 -10.36
C GLY A 179 -0.52 -0.61 -11.51
N TRP A 180 0.02 -0.45 -12.72
CA TRP A 180 -0.74 -0.02 -13.90
C TRP A 180 -1.16 -1.15 -14.84
N ARG A 181 -0.41 -2.25 -14.85
CA ARG A 181 -0.85 -3.51 -15.48
C ARG A 181 -1.32 -4.45 -14.40
N GLN A 182 -2.63 -4.47 -14.20
CA GLN A 182 -3.30 -5.45 -13.36
C GLN A 182 -4.47 -5.94 -14.19
N GLY A 183 -4.43 -7.21 -14.60
CA GLY A 183 -5.60 -7.88 -15.17
C GLY A 183 -6.85 -7.63 -14.33
#